data_AF-A0AAX3WWJ8-F1
#
_entry.id   AF-A0AAX3WWJ8-F1
#
_cell.length_a   1.000
_cell.length_b   1.000
_cell.length_c   1.000
_cell.angle_alpha   90.00
_cell.angle_beta   90.00
_cell.angle_gamma   90.00
#
_symmetry.space_group_name_H-M   'P 1'
#
loop_
_entity.id
_entity.type
_entity.pdbx_description
1 polymer ?
#
loop_
_entity_poly.entity_id
_entity_poly.type
_entity_poly.pdbx_seq_one_letter_code
_entity_poly.pdbx_strand_id
1 'polypeptide(L)'
;MLLCHPSLSTLRTEIVDKLSAQFSHQATVTVPNFHTQNLSGTYYSGRMIHSNFLSSLYLVSGDSIVVKDMGNGEIEVRPSIDPNRETLHFAEVAPLVFERMDSNPSILERSGGSLAFLSFELDENGQVDKVRTGNIRDYLKMPLNKNIQINQIAFVFCTLIFITGSIAALISVILLRKRKKQGTSLYIPAYIQTNLLPVIGLLILINMIVTILRFMSAMSSPIGDFRIHLIINAVLSIGMIIATIPILRSFRDKEVSRRRKIWNAILVAAICMFILLMIQYRFLLFWTI
;
A
#
# COMPACT_ATOMS: atom_id res chain seq x y z
N MET A 1 -23.54 -36.05 33.10
CA MET A 1 -23.71 -35.85 31.65
C MET A 1 -23.45 -34.36 31.39
N LEU A 2 -22.23 -33.99 31.04
CA LEU A 2 -21.82 -32.59 30.82
C LEU A 2 -22.17 -32.22 29.38
N LEU A 3 -23.15 -31.33 29.21
CA LEU A 3 -23.47 -30.73 27.92
C LEU A 3 -22.34 -29.76 27.54
N CYS A 4 -21.50 -30.15 26.58
CA CYS A 4 -20.58 -29.24 25.92
C CYS A 4 -21.39 -28.17 25.18
N HIS A 5 -21.42 -26.94 25.71
CA HIS A 5 -21.86 -25.80 24.93
C HIS A 5 -20.88 -25.58 23.78
N PRO A 6 -21.33 -25.56 22.51
CA PRO A 6 -20.46 -25.18 21.40
C PRO A 6 -19.98 -23.74 21.64
N SER A 7 -18.68 -23.50 21.49
CA SER A 7 -18.13 -22.16 21.59
C SER A 7 -18.75 -21.25 20.53
N LEU A 8 -18.89 -19.96 20.85
CA LEU A 8 -19.44 -18.93 19.96
C LEU A 8 -18.78 -18.90 18.57
N SER A 9 -17.53 -19.33 18.46
CA SER A 9 -16.82 -19.47 17.18
C SER A 9 -17.42 -20.56 16.29
N THR A 10 -17.78 -21.71 16.86
CA THR A 10 -18.33 -22.87 16.13
C THR A 10 -19.74 -22.59 15.65
N LEU A 11 -20.55 -21.93 16.48
CA LEU A 11 -21.90 -21.51 16.12
C LEU A 11 -21.87 -20.47 14.99
N ARG A 12 -20.92 -19.54 15.02
CA ARG A 12 -20.73 -18.53 13.97
C ARG A 12 -20.31 -19.16 12.65
N THR A 13 -19.36 -20.10 12.65
CA THR A 13 -18.96 -20.80 11.42
C THR A 13 -20.10 -21.63 10.85
N GLU A 14 -20.88 -22.33 11.69
CA GLU A 14 -22.01 -23.13 11.22
C GLU A 14 -23.15 -22.28 10.63
N ILE A 15 -23.42 -21.11 11.22
CA ILE A 15 -24.40 -20.15 10.69
C ILE A 15 -23.90 -19.55 9.36
N VAL A 16 -22.62 -19.19 9.27
CA VAL A 16 -22.01 -18.67 8.02
C VAL A 16 -22.05 -19.74 6.95
N ASP A 17 -21.72 -20.99 7.26
CA ASP A 17 -21.73 -22.09 6.29
C ASP A 17 -23.17 -22.41 5.82
N LYS A 18 -24.15 -22.44 6.74
CA LYS A 18 -25.56 -22.66 6.39
C LYS A 18 -26.14 -21.52 5.56
N LEU A 19 -25.84 -20.27 5.88
CA LEU A 19 -26.25 -19.12 5.08
C LEU A 19 -25.56 -19.13 3.72
N SER A 20 -24.26 -19.41 3.67
CA SER A 20 -23.49 -19.48 2.42
C SER A 20 -23.99 -20.57 1.48
N ALA A 21 -24.36 -21.74 2.02
CA ALA A 21 -24.98 -22.83 1.27
C ALA A 21 -26.37 -22.46 0.71
N GLN A 22 -27.08 -21.55 1.37
CA GLN A 22 -28.38 -21.05 0.93
C GLN A 22 -28.27 -20.00 -0.19
N PHE A 23 -27.10 -19.36 -0.35
CA PHE A 23 -26.79 -18.43 -1.43
C PHE A 23 -25.95 -19.05 -2.56
N SER A 24 -25.75 -20.37 -2.54
CA SER A 24 -25.06 -21.12 -3.61
C SER A 24 -25.95 -21.29 -4.85
N HIS A 25 -26.37 -20.18 -5.47
CA HIS A 25 -26.89 -20.25 -6.84
C HIS A 25 -25.69 -20.33 -7.79
N GLN A 26 -25.58 -21.43 -8.53
CA GLN A 26 -24.64 -21.51 -9.64
C GLN A 26 -25.23 -20.69 -10.79
N ALA A 27 -24.83 -19.42 -10.86
CA ALA A 27 -25.21 -18.58 -11.98
C ALA A 27 -24.67 -19.16 -13.30
N THR A 28 -25.45 -19.01 -14.36
CA THR A 28 -25.04 -19.28 -15.74
C THR A 28 -25.28 -18.02 -16.55
N VAL A 29 -24.53 -17.83 -17.63
CA VAL A 29 -24.73 -16.68 -18.52
C VAL A 29 -26.13 -16.72 -19.09
N THR A 30 -26.98 -15.74 -18.74
CA THR A 30 -28.39 -15.69 -19.18
C THR A 30 -28.65 -14.65 -20.26
N VAL A 31 -27.66 -13.81 -20.60
CA VAL A 31 -27.80 -12.72 -21.58
C VAL A 31 -27.36 -13.20 -22.97
N PRO A 32 -28.25 -13.21 -23.99
CA PRO A 32 -27.93 -13.72 -25.34
C PRO A 32 -26.98 -12.82 -26.14
N ASN A 33 -26.83 -11.55 -25.73
CA ASN A 33 -25.85 -10.59 -26.23
C ASN A 33 -25.18 -9.91 -25.03
N PHE A 34 -24.17 -10.56 -24.46
CA PHE A 34 -23.41 -10.04 -23.33
C PHE A 34 -22.64 -8.76 -23.71
N HIS A 35 -22.44 -7.87 -22.73
CA HIS A 35 -21.76 -6.60 -23.00
C HIS A 35 -20.26 -6.82 -23.23
N THR A 36 -19.80 -6.61 -24.46
CA THR A 36 -18.37 -6.66 -24.86
C THR A 36 -17.64 -5.35 -24.54
N GLN A 37 -17.84 -4.81 -23.35
CA GLN A 37 -17.06 -3.67 -22.88
C GLN A 37 -15.90 -4.16 -22.02
N ASN A 38 -14.73 -3.55 -22.20
CA ASN A 38 -13.55 -3.92 -21.44
C ASN A 38 -13.73 -3.55 -19.95
N LEU A 39 -14.22 -4.51 -19.16
CA LEU A 39 -14.38 -4.38 -17.70
C LEU A 39 -13.08 -4.59 -16.93
N SER A 40 -12.00 -4.97 -17.62
CA SER A 40 -10.72 -5.33 -17.00
C SER A 40 -10.07 -4.13 -16.31
N GLY A 41 -9.63 -4.34 -15.08
CA GLY A 41 -8.99 -3.29 -14.31
C GLY A 41 -8.76 -3.67 -12.86
N THR A 42 -8.07 -2.78 -12.15
CA THR A 42 -7.97 -2.86 -10.69
C THR A 42 -8.86 -1.81 -10.07
N TYR A 43 -9.67 -2.21 -9.11
CA TYR A 43 -10.61 -1.35 -8.42
C TYR A 43 -10.32 -1.39 -6.92
N TYR A 44 -10.36 -0.24 -6.27
CA TYR A 44 -10.06 -0.09 -4.85
C TYR A 44 -11.31 0.35 -4.09
N SER A 45 -11.42 -0.05 -2.83
CA SER A 45 -12.56 0.31 -1.98
C SER A 45 -12.78 1.83 -1.94
N GLY A 46 -13.99 2.29 -2.25
CA GLY A 46 -14.39 3.69 -2.16
C GLY A 46 -14.52 4.19 -0.72
N ARG A 47 -14.57 3.27 0.26
CA ARG A 47 -14.64 3.57 1.70
C ARG A 47 -13.25 3.80 2.32
N MET A 48 -12.28 4.19 1.51
CA MET A 48 -10.92 4.41 1.99
C MET A 48 -10.76 5.74 2.74
N ILE A 49 -10.05 5.70 3.86
CA ILE A 49 -9.62 6.89 4.59
C ILE A 49 -8.54 7.58 3.76
N HIS A 50 -8.89 8.69 3.13
CA HIS A 50 -7.97 9.47 2.30
C HIS A 50 -7.49 10.75 2.98
N SER A 51 -7.97 11.07 4.17
CA SER A 51 -7.79 12.39 4.81
C SER A 51 -6.51 12.53 5.62
N ASN A 52 -5.92 11.43 6.09
CA ASN A 52 -4.77 11.44 7.00
C ASN A 52 -3.79 10.26 6.75
N PHE A 53 -2.82 10.09 7.65
CA PHE A 53 -1.79 9.05 7.55
C PHE A 53 -2.33 7.61 7.58
N LEU A 54 -3.57 7.38 8.04
CA LEU A 54 -4.19 6.06 8.04
C LEU A 54 -4.43 5.53 6.63
N SER A 55 -4.40 6.40 5.62
CA SER A 55 -4.33 5.98 4.22
C SER A 55 -3.13 5.04 3.94
N SER A 56 -2.08 5.06 4.76
CA SER A 56 -0.96 4.14 4.63
C SER A 56 -1.29 2.72 5.03
N LEU A 57 -2.35 2.49 5.81
CA LEU A 57 -2.79 1.13 6.16
C LEU A 57 -3.14 0.32 4.92
N TYR A 58 -3.53 0.97 3.82
CA TYR A 58 -3.82 0.30 2.54
C TYR A 58 -2.60 -0.35 1.88
N LEU A 59 -1.38 0.08 2.21
CA LEU A 59 -0.17 -0.65 1.80
C LEU A 59 -0.12 -2.06 2.38
N VAL A 60 -0.83 -2.31 3.49
CA VAL A 60 -0.80 -3.58 4.22
C VAL A 60 -2.14 -4.31 4.11
N SER A 61 -3.25 -3.58 4.21
CA SER A 61 -4.60 -4.17 4.25
C SER A 61 -5.23 -4.40 2.87
N GLY A 62 -4.78 -3.72 1.82
CA GLY A 62 -5.05 -4.08 0.43
C GLY A 62 -6.51 -4.36 0.03
N ASP A 63 -7.48 -3.50 0.36
CA ASP A 63 -8.88 -3.66 -0.10
C ASP A 63 -9.06 -3.22 -1.56
N SER A 64 -8.57 -4.06 -2.47
CA SER A 64 -8.75 -3.93 -3.92
C SER A 64 -9.13 -5.26 -4.58
N ILE A 65 -9.84 -5.17 -5.70
CA ILE A 65 -10.18 -6.29 -6.57
C ILE A 65 -9.53 -6.08 -7.94
N VAL A 66 -9.01 -7.15 -8.53
CA VAL A 66 -8.56 -7.18 -9.91
C VAL A 66 -9.60 -7.93 -10.72
N VAL A 67 -10.24 -7.25 -11.66
CA VAL A 67 -11.21 -7.83 -12.59
C VAL A 67 -10.52 -8.08 -13.91
N LYS A 68 -10.75 -9.26 -14.47
CA LYS A 68 -10.33 -9.64 -15.81
C LYS A 68 -11.55 -10.09 -16.59
N ASP A 69 -11.82 -9.40 -17.69
CA ASP A 69 -12.87 -9.75 -18.64
C ASP A 69 -12.41 -10.92 -19.52
N MET A 70 -13.26 -11.93 -19.64
CA MET A 70 -13.00 -13.15 -20.43
C MET A 70 -13.63 -13.10 -21.83
N GLY A 71 -14.45 -12.07 -22.13
CA GLY A 71 -15.01 -11.80 -23.46
C GLY A 71 -16.18 -12.70 -23.86
N ASN A 72 -16.69 -13.51 -22.96
CA ASN A 72 -17.80 -14.46 -23.16
C ASN A 72 -18.98 -14.21 -22.18
N GLY A 73 -19.08 -13.01 -21.62
CA GLY A 73 -20.02 -12.69 -20.55
C GLY A 73 -19.59 -13.22 -19.18
N GLU A 74 -18.34 -13.65 -19.03
CA GLU A 74 -17.75 -14.05 -17.75
C GLU A 74 -16.64 -13.10 -17.34
N ILE A 75 -16.46 -12.94 -16.03
CA ILE A 75 -15.34 -12.21 -15.44
C ILE A 75 -14.66 -13.03 -14.36
N GLU A 76 -13.35 -12.87 -14.26
CA GLU A 76 -12.54 -13.34 -13.14
C GLU A 76 -12.26 -12.19 -12.18
N VAL A 77 -12.49 -12.38 -10.89
CA VAL A 77 -12.25 -11.39 -9.85
C VAL A 77 -11.30 -11.95 -8.81
N ARG A 78 -10.20 -11.22 -8.58
CA ARG A 78 -9.17 -11.57 -7.59
C ARG A 78 -9.13 -10.51 -6.48
N PRO A 79 -9.60 -10.83 -5.28
CA PRO A 79 -9.42 -9.97 -4.11
C PRO A 79 -7.93 -9.90 -3.73
N SER A 80 -7.44 -8.70 -3.42
CA SER A 80 -6.02 -8.50 -3.05
C SER A 80 -5.69 -8.93 -1.62
N ILE A 81 -6.71 -9.13 -0.79
CA ILE A 81 -6.60 -9.57 0.61
C ILE A 81 -6.41 -11.09 0.72
N ASP A 82 -6.69 -11.84 -0.34
CA ASP A 82 -6.67 -13.29 -0.27
C ASP A 82 -5.23 -13.86 -0.36
N PRO A 83 -4.69 -14.46 0.73
CA PRO A 83 -3.38 -15.10 0.73
C PRO A 83 -3.29 -16.30 -0.23
N ASN A 84 -4.42 -16.94 -0.55
CA ASN A 84 -4.49 -18.07 -1.47
C ASN A 84 -4.78 -17.67 -2.92
N ARG A 85 -5.04 -16.38 -3.18
CA ARG A 85 -5.40 -15.83 -4.50
C ARG A 85 -6.54 -16.60 -5.17
N GLU A 86 -7.58 -16.96 -4.41
CA GLU A 86 -8.78 -17.57 -4.99
C GLU A 86 -9.31 -16.62 -6.06
N THR A 87 -9.32 -17.13 -7.30
CA THR A 87 -9.92 -16.43 -8.42
C THR A 87 -11.40 -16.77 -8.38
N LEU A 88 -12.23 -15.75 -8.21
CA LEU A 88 -13.67 -15.90 -8.20
C LEU A 88 -14.20 -15.73 -9.61
N HIS A 89 -15.09 -16.62 -10.02
CA HIS A 89 -15.71 -16.63 -11.35
C HIS A 89 -17.13 -16.09 -11.27
N PHE A 90 -17.50 -15.23 -12.22
CA PHE A 90 -18.82 -14.65 -12.31
C PHE A 90 -19.35 -14.71 -13.74
N ALA A 91 -20.68 -14.85 -13.87
CA ALA A 91 -21.40 -14.81 -15.13
C ALA A 91 -22.33 -13.60 -15.19
N GLU A 92 -22.45 -12.98 -16.36
CA GLU A 92 -23.38 -11.89 -16.62
C GLU A 92 -24.82 -12.41 -16.60
N VAL A 93 -25.62 -11.89 -15.67
CA VAL A 93 -27.03 -12.27 -15.48
C VAL A 93 -28.01 -11.20 -15.95
N ALA A 94 -27.55 -9.95 -16.02
CA ALA A 94 -28.22 -8.81 -16.63
C ALA A 94 -27.14 -7.83 -17.13
N PRO A 95 -27.47 -6.87 -18.01
CA PRO A 95 -26.49 -5.90 -18.53
C PRO A 95 -25.62 -5.29 -17.43
N LEU A 96 -24.30 -5.52 -17.48
CA LEU A 96 -23.31 -5.05 -16.49
C LEU A 96 -23.50 -5.58 -15.05
N VAL A 97 -24.31 -6.62 -14.86
CA VAL A 97 -24.57 -7.27 -13.57
C VAL A 97 -24.11 -8.71 -13.63
N PHE A 98 -23.24 -9.05 -12.70
CA PHE A 98 -22.54 -10.33 -12.64
C PHE A 98 -22.84 -11.03 -11.32
N GLU A 99 -23.17 -12.30 -11.39
CA GLU A 99 -23.42 -13.17 -10.24
C GLU A 99 -22.33 -14.23 -10.16
N ARG A 100 -21.88 -14.52 -8.92
CA ARG A 100 -20.80 -15.47 -8.70
C ARG A 100 -21.24 -16.89 -9.08
N MET A 101 -20.36 -17.61 -9.76
CA MET A 101 -20.55 -19.02 -10.15
C MET A 101 -20.03 -19.99 -9.08
N ASP A 102 -19.03 -19.57 -8.30
CA ASP A 102 -18.44 -20.40 -7.25
C ASP A 102 -19.40 -20.61 -6.07
N SER A 103 -19.50 -21.86 -5.64
CA SER A 103 -20.34 -22.28 -4.49
C SER A 103 -19.68 -22.04 -3.13
N ASN A 104 -18.35 -21.87 -3.09
CA ASN A 104 -17.63 -21.68 -1.85
C ASN A 104 -17.63 -20.21 -1.43
N PRO A 105 -17.99 -19.90 -0.17
CA PRO A 105 -17.93 -18.54 0.34
C PRO A 105 -16.46 -18.09 0.41
N SER A 106 -16.20 -16.92 -0.19
CA SER A 106 -14.87 -16.33 -0.18
C SER A 106 -14.46 -15.92 1.24
N ILE A 107 -13.16 -15.75 1.49
CA ILE A 107 -12.66 -15.22 2.78
C ILE A 107 -13.36 -13.90 3.15
N LEU A 108 -13.63 -13.04 2.14
CA LEU A 108 -14.30 -11.77 2.35
C LEU A 108 -15.74 -11.97 2.87
N GLU A 109 -16.46 -12.95 2.34
CA GLU A 109 -17.81 -13.27 2.78
C GLU A 109 -17.86 -13.89 4.17
N ARG A 110 -16.91 -14.76 4.50
CA ARG A 110 -16.74 -15.31 5.85
C ARG A 110 -16.48 -14.20 6.88
N SER A 111 -15.88 -13.08 6.45
CA SER A 111 -15.64 -11.89 7.27
C SER A 111 -16.83 -10.93 7.36
N GLY A 112 -17.95 -11.23 6.69
CA GLY A 112 -19.17 -10.42 6.67
C GLY A 112 -19.30 -9.45 5.49
N GLY A 113 -18.44 -9.55 4.48
CA GLY A 113 -18.64 -8.91 3.17
C GLY A 113 -19.62 -9.70 2.29
N SER A 114 -20.00 -9.15 1.14
CA SER A 114 -20.72 -9.90 0.10
C SER A 114 -20.09 -9.60 -1.26
N LEU A 115 -19.61 -10.66 -1.93
CA LEU A 115 -19.17 -10.64 -3.33
C LEU A 115 -20.08 -11.53 -4.17
N ALA A 116 -21.32 -11.76 -3.74
CA ALA A 116 -22.26 -12.59 -4.49
C ALA A 116 -22.66 -11.95 -5.83
N PHE A 117 -22.77 -10.62 -5.83
CA PHE A 117 -23.16 -9.82 -7.00
C PHE A 117 -22.20 -8.65 -7.19
N LEU A 118 -21.88 -8.39 -8.45
CA LEU A 118 -21.13 -7.22 -8.90
C LEU A 118 -21.97 -6.47 -9.93
N SER A 119 -22.02 -5.15 -9.83
CA SER A 119 -22.58 -4.32 -10.90
C SER A 119 -21.59 -3.23 -11.29
N PHE A 120 -21.43 -3.00 -12.59
CA PHE A 120 -20.49 -2.04 -13.14
C PHE A 120 -21.25 -0.77 -13.55
N GLU A 121 -20.75 0.38 -13.12
CA GLU A 121 -21.21 1.69 -13.58
C GLU A 121 -20.16 2.30 -14.49
N LEU A 122 -20.64 2.82 -15.62
CA LEU A 122 -19.81 3.44 -16.65
C LEU A 122 -19.87 4.96 -16.54
N ASP A 123 -18.77 5.61 -16.93
CA ASP A 123 -18.72 7.05 -17.13
C ASP A 123 -19.31 7.47 -18.50
N GLU A 124 -19.34 8.77 -18.75
CA GLU A 124 -19.83 9.36 -20.00
C GLU A 124 -19.04 8.91 -21.24
N ASN A 125 -17.83 8.37 -21.05
CA ASN A 125 -16.97 7.86 -22.12
C ASN A 125 -17.11 6.34 -22.31
N GLY A 126 -18.05 5.69 -21.60
CA GLY A 126 -18.25 4.24 -21.64
C GLY A 126 -17.14 3.44 -20.94
N GLN A 127 -16.38 4.05 -20.05
CA GLN A 127 -15.35 3.40 -19.24
C GLN A 127 -15.92 3.05 -17.86
N VAL A 128 -15.52 1.91 -17.29
CA VAL A 128 -15.90 1.60 -15.90
C VAL A 128 -15.34 2.65 -14.95
N ASP A 129 -16.22 3.29 -14.18
CA ASP A 129 -15.86 4.20 -13.09
C ASP A 129 -15.92 3.47 -11.74
N LYS A 130 -16.95 2.62 -11.57
CA LYS A 130 -17.31 2.06 -10.27
C LYS A 130 -17.84 0.62 -10.40
N VAL A 131 -17.53 -0.20 -9.41
CA VAL A 131 -18.05 -1.56 -9.21
C VAL A 131 -18.77 -1.59 -7.87
N ARG A 132 -20.08 -1.87 -7.87
CA ARG A 132 -20.87 -2.01 -6.64
C ARG A 132 -20.96 -3.48 -6.24
N THR A 133 -20.74 -3.77 -4.97
CA THR A 133 -20.83 -5.11 -4.39
C THR A 133 -21.93 -5.12 -3.32
N GLY A 134 -23.11 -5.61 -3.71
CA GLY A 134 -24.31 -5.56 -2.86
C GLY A 134 -24.62 -4.16 -2.31
N ASN A 135 -25.06 -4.08 -1.05
CA ASN A 135 -25.54 -2.83 -0.42
C ASN A 135 -24.46 -2.04 0.36
N ILE A 136 -23.23 -2.55 0.46
CA ILE A 136 -22.30 -2.08 1.52
C ILE A 136 -20.94 -1.63 1.00
N ARG A 137 -20.47 -2.03 -0.18
CA ARG A 137 -19.17 -1.58 -0.67
C ARG A 137 -19.20 -1.22 -2.14
N ASP A 138 -18.55 -0.11 -2.41
CA ASP A 138 -18.28 0.39 -3.74
C ASP A 138 -16.78 0.29 -3.96
N TYR A 139 -16.36 -0.15 -5.15
CA TYR A 139 -14.99 -0.09 -5.60
C TYR A 139 -14.88 0.91 -6.74
N LEU A 140 -13.87 1.76 -6.69
CA LEU A 140 -13.60 2.79 -7.70
C LEU A 140 -12.43 2.35 -8.56
N LYS A 141 -12.40 2.76 -9.83
CA LYS A 141 -11.27 2.49 -10.72
C LYS A 141 -9.98 3.05 -10.13
N MET A 142 -8.96 2.19 -9.98
CA MET A 142 -7.72 2.56 -9.31
C MET A 142 -6.82 3.38 -10.24
N PRO A 143 -6.53 4.65 -9.90
CA PRO A 143 -5.55 5.42 -10.65
C PRO A 143 -4.14 4.87 -10.39
N LEU A 144 -3.24 5.03 -11.36
CA LEU A 144 -1.87 4.49 -11.29
C LEU A 144 -1.10 4.91 -10.04
N ASN A 145 -1.30 6.14 -9.56
CA ASN A 145 -0.64 6.67 -8.35
C ASN A 145 -1.14 6.03 -7.04
N LYS A 146 -2.33 5.43 -7.04
CA LYS A 146 -2.88 4.67 -5.92
C LYS A 146 -2.60 3.18 -6.02
N ASN A 147 -1.85 2.75 -7.05
CA ASN A 147 -1.55 1.35 -7.22
C ASN A 147 -0.73 0.80 -6.05
N ILE A 148 -1.37 -0.11 -5.30
CA ILE A 148 -0.82 -0.69 -4.07
C ILE A 148 0.51 -1.40 -4.35
N GLN A 149 0.59 -2.18 -5.43
CA GLN A 149 1.81 -2.93 -5.78
C GLN A 149 2.96 -1.98 -6.12
N ILE A 150 2.70 -0.95 -6.94
CA ILE A 150 3.71 0.05 -7.29
C ILE A 150 4.20 0.77 -6.02
N ASN A 151 3.27 1.18 -5.14
CA ASN A 151 3.60 1.87 -3.91
C ASN A 151 4.34 0.98 -2.90
N GLN A 152 4.00 -0.32 -2.82
CA GLN A 152 4.72 -1.30 -2.00
C GLN A 152 6.15 -1.51 -2.51
N ILE A 153 6.34 -1.68 -3.83
CA ILE A 153 7.67 -1.80 -4.45
C ILE A 153 8.51 -0.56 -4.16
N ALA A 154 7.93 0.63 -4.33
CA ALA A 154 8.58 1.90 -4.03
C ALA A 154 8.99 1.99 -2.55
N PHE A 155 8.10 1.59 -1.63
CA PHE A 155 8.36 1.60 -0.20
C PHE A 155 9.50 0.65 0.18
N VAL A 156 9.47 -0.60 -0.32
CA VAL A 156 10.53 -1.60 -0.08
C VAL A 156 11.86 -1.12 -0.65
N PHE A 157 11.86 -0.59 -1.88
CA PHE A 157 13.06 -0.03 -2.51
C PHE A 157 13.68 1.08 -1.65
N CYS A 158 12.89 2.07 -1.21
CA CYS A 158 13.37 3.16 -0.35
C CYS A 158 13.94 2.61 0.97
N THR A 159 13.25 1.65 1.59
CA THR A 159 13.67 1.00 2.83
C THR A 159 15.06 0.36 2.69
N LEU A 160 15.27 -0.42 1.63
CA LEU A 160 16.54 -1.08 1.37
C LEU A 160 17.68 -0.08 1.15
N ILE A 161 17.43 1.00 0.40
CA ILE A 161 18.43 2.06 0.18
C ILE A 161 18.78 2.79 1.49
N PHE A 162 17.80 3.09 2.34
CA PHE A 162 18.06 3.74 3.63
C PHE A 162 18.81 2.83 4.61
N ILE A 163 18.48 1.54 4.67
CA ILE A 163 19.20 0.57 5.51
C ILE A 163 20.65 0.42 5.02
N THR A 164 20.86 0.12 3.73
CA THR A 164 22.20 -0.06 3.17
C THR A 164 23.05 1.20 3.29
N GLY A 165 22.47 2.37 3.04
CA GLY A 165 23.13 3.66 3.23
C GLY A 165 23.46 3.95 4.70
N SER A 166 22.58 3.59 5.64
CA SER A 166 22.82 3.76 7.09
C SER A 166 23.93 2.84 7.59
N ILE A 167 24.00 1.60 7.10
CA ILE A 167 25.11 0.67 7.39
C ILE A 167 26.42 1.22 6.83
N ALA A 168 26.42 1.71 5.59
CA ALA A 168 27.59 2.34 5.00
C ALA A 168 28.05 3.56 5.82
N ALA A 169 27.11 4.39 6.29
CA ALA A 169 27.38 5.52 7.17
C ALA A 169 28.01 5.10 8.51
N LEU A 170 27.51 4.01 9.11
CA LEU A 170 28.06 3.47 10.36
C LEU A 170 29.49 2.96 10.16
N ILE A 171 29.74 2.16 9.13
CA ILE A 171 31.08 1.65 8.78
C ILE A 171 32.04 2.82 8.55
N SER A 172 31.58 3.85 7.83
CA SER A 172 32.32 5.08 7.59
C SER A 172 32.80 5.72 8.89
N VAL A 173 31.90 5.93 9.85
CA VAL A 173 32.20 6.52 11.16
C VAL A 173 33.22 5.67 11.93
N ILE A 174 33.08 4.34 11.91
CA ILE A 174 33.99 3.42 12.58
C ILE A 174 35.40 3.49 11.98
N LEU A 175 35.52 3.46 10.64
CA LEU A 175 36.81 3.57 9.95
C LEU A 175 37.48 4.92 10.19
N LEU A 176 36.71 6.00 10.19
CA LEU A 176 37.20 7.35 10.52
C LEU A 176 37.77 7.41 11.94
N ARG A 177 37.07 6.83 12.93
CA ARG A 177 37.55 6.74 14.31
C ARG A 177 38.84 5.94 14.43
N LYS A 178 38.96 4.83 13.71
CA LYS A 178 40.19 4.02 13.68
C LYS A 178 41.38 4.79 13.08
N ARG A 179 41.19 5.48 11.95
CA ARG A 179 42.23 6.28 11.30
C ARG A 179 42.65 7.50 12.12
N LYS A 180 41.70 8.18 12.77
CA LYS A 180 41.99 9.28 13.71
C LYS A 180 42.88 8.82 14.86
N LYS A 181 42.66 7.61 15.40
CA LYS A 181 43.54 7.02 16.43
C LYS A 181 44.95 6.70 15.91
N GLN A 182 45.12 6.52 14.61
CA GLN A 182 46.40 6.25 13.95
C GLN A 182 47.15 7.53 13.53
N GLY A 183 46.68 8.72 13.94
CA GLY A 183 47.39 9.99 13.70
C GLY A 183 47.39 10.47 12.24
N THR A 184 46.60 9.85 11.36
CA THR A 184 46.50 10.31 9.96
C THR A 184 45.60 11.55 9.87
N SER A 185 46.16 12.65 9.37
CA SER A 185 45.40 13.87 9.03
C SER A 185 44.32 13.52 8.03
N LEU A 186 43.07 13.74 8.42
CA LEU A 186 41.91 13.27 7.68
C LEU A 186 41.16 14.48 7.15
N TYR A 187 41.28 14.71 5.84
CA TYR A 187 40.46 15.67 5.11
C TYR A 187 39.03 15.10 5.05
N ILE A 188 38.10 15.70 5.81
CA ILE A 188 36.71 15.22 5.97
C ILE A 188 35.64 16.20 5.44
N PRO A 189 35.67 16.78 4.21
CA PRO A 189 34.61 17.75 3.87
C PRO A 189 33.36 17.10 3.26
N ALA A 190 33.49 16.03 2.47
CA ALA A 190 32.38 15.57 1.62
C ALA A 190 31.75 14.22 2.01
N TYR A 191 32.41 13.41 2.85
CA TYR A 191 32.00 12.02 3.11
C TYR A 191 30.93 11.89 4.20
N ILE A 192 30.98 12.73 5.24
CA ILE A 192 30.02 12.68 6.35
C ILE A 192 28.64 13.17 5.92
N GLN A 193 28.57 14.21 5.08
CA GLN A 193 27.30 14.80 4.65
C GLN A 193 26.47 13.86 3.77
N THR A 194 27.11 13.15 2.82
CA THR A 194 26.41 12.17 1.96
C THR A 194 25.89 10.96 2.74
N ASN A 195 26.51 10.65 3.87
CA ASN A 195 26.19 9.46 4.67
C ASN A 195 25.13 9.71 5.74
N LEU A 196 24.81 10.97 6.05
CA LEU A 196 23.74 11.31 7.01
C LEU A 196 22.34 11.18 6.40
N LEU A 197 22.21 11.38 5.08
CA LEU A 197 20.92 11.36 4.40
C LEU A 197 20.15 10.03 4.54
N PRO A 198 20.77 8.87 4.32
CA PRO A 198 20.12 7.58 4.55
C PRO A 198 19.68 7.38 6.01
N VAL A 199 20.43 7.93 6.96
CA VAL A 199 20.12 7.83 8.40
C VAL A 199 18.88 8.67 8.74
N ILE A 200 18.79 9.89 8.20
CA ILE A 200 17.59 10.73 8.36
C ILE A 200 16.37 10.03 7.74
N GLY A 201 16.51 9.48 6.53
CA GLY A 201 15.45 8.71 5.87
C GLY A 201 14.99 7.50 6.71
N LEU A 202 15.94 6.77 7.30
CA LEU A 202 15.65 5.65 8.19
C LEU A 202 14.93 6.09 9.48
N LEU A 203 15.32 7.22 10.07
CA LEU A 203 14.65 7.77 11.25
C LEU A 203 13.18 8.15 10.96
N ILE A 204 12.92 8.77 9.80
CA ILE A 204 11.55 9.06 9.36
C ILE A 204 10.76 7.77 9.19
N LEU A 205 11.35 6.78 8.52
CA LEU A 205 10.71 5.48 8.30
C LEU A 205 10.36 4.77 9.61
N ILE A 206 11.29 4.75 10.58
CA ILE A 206 11.04 4.20 11.92
C ILE A 206 9.90 4.97 12.61
N ASN A 207 9.93 6.30 12.55
CA ASN A 207 8.88 7.12 13.16
C ASN A 207 7.51 6.89 12.51
N MET A 208 7.43 6.70 11.18
CA MET A 208 6.19 6.29 10.51
C MET A 208 5.68 4.94 11.02
N ILE A 209 6.56 3.93 11.09
CA ILE A 209 6.18 2.59 11.59
C ILE A 209 5.66 2.67 13.02
N VAL A 210 6.36 3.40 13.89
CA VAL A 210 5.91 3.62 15.28
C VAL A 210 4.55 4.30 15.32
N THR A 211 4.31 5.30 14.47
CA THR A 211 3.02 6.01 14.38
C THR A 211 1.90 5.04 14.00
N ILE A 212 2.12 4.20 12.98
CA ILE A 212 1.15 3.21 12.52
C ILE A 212 0.88 2.17 13.62
N LEU A 213 1.93 1.59 14.22
CA LEU A 213 1.79 0.58 15.26
C LEU A 213 1.06 1.12 16.50
N ARG A 214 1.37 2.36 16.90
CA ARG A 214 0.70 3.02 18.03
C ARG A 214 -0.78 3.23 17.73
N PHE A 215 -1.13 3.66 16.53
CA PHE A 215 -2.53 3.75 16.11
C PHE A 215 -3.22 2.38 16.13
N MET A 216 -2.58 1.33 15.59
CA MET A 216 -3.14 -0.01 15.60
C MET A 216 -3.36 -0.56 17.02
N SER A 217 -2.49 -0.22 17.97
CA SER A 217 -2.64 -0.61 19.37
C SER A 217 -3.74 0.16 20.12
N ALA A 218 -4.11 1.34 19.64
CA ALA A 218 -5.07 2.24 20.29
C ALA A 218 -5.96 2.91 19.24
N MET A 219 -6.78 2.12 18.53
CA MET A 219 -7.63 2.63 17.43
C MET A 219 -8.69 3.65 17.88
N SER A 220 -8.99 3.74 19.18
CA SER A 220 -9.89 4.74 19.75
C SER A 220 -9.19 6.08 20.08
N SER A 221 -7.86 6.16 19.98
CA SER A 221 -7.13 7.39 20.27
C SER A 221 -7.47 8.48 19.25
N PRO A 222 -7.72 9.72 19.71
CA PRO A 222 -7.87 10.86 18.81
C PRO A 222 -6.66 11.02 17.88
N ILE A 223 -6.90 11.35 16.62
CA ILE A 223 -5.83 11.55 15.62
C ILE A 223 -4.85 12.66 16.07
N GLY A 224 -5.33 13.63 16.88
CA GLY A 224 -4.53 14.70 17.46
C GLY A 224 -3.32 14.20 18.27
N ASP A 225 -3.39 13.03 18.90
CA ASP A 225 -2.31 12.47 19.72
C ASP A 225 -1.06 12.10 18.89
N PHE A 226 -1.23 11.97 17.56
CA PHE A 226 -0.17 11.64 16.63
C PHE A 226 0.49 12.87 15.99
N ARG A 227 0.01 14.10 16.28
CA ARG A 227 0.52 15.34 15.68
C ARG A 227 2.03 15.51 15.85
N ILE A 228 2.59 15.15 17.01
CA ILE A 228 4.04 15.25 17.25
C ILE A 228 4.85 14.39 16.28
N HIS A 229 4.39 13.18 15.97
CA HIS A 229 5.06 12.30 15.02
C HIS A 229 5.04 12.89 13.60
N LEU A 230 3.94 13.54 13.21
CA LEU A 230 3.82 14.20 11.90
C LEU A 230 4.71 15.44 11.80
N ILE A 231 4.80 16.24 12.87
CA ILE A 231 5.73 17.39 12.93
C ILE A 231 7.17 16.92 12.79
N ILE A 232 7.56 15.87 13.52
CA ILE A 232 8.90 15.27 13.41
C ILE A 232 9.18 14.83 11.96
N ASN A 233 8.23 14.13 11.33
CA ASN A 233 8.36 13.72 9.93
C ASN A 233 8.51 14.89 8.97
N ALA A 234 7.74 15.97 9.17
CA ALA A 234 7.84 17.18 8.37
C ALA A 234 9.20 17.87 8.51
N VAL A 235 9.67 18.08 9.74
CA VAL A 235 10.98 18.72 10.03
C VAL A 235 12.13 17.90 9.45
N LEU A 236 12.13 16.57 9.66
CA LEU A 236 13.18 15.70 9.12
C LEU A 236 13.15 15.66 7.58
N SER A 237 11.97 15.72 6.97
CA SER A 237 11.83 15.76 5.51
C SER A 237 12.39 17.05 4.89
N ILE A 238 12.13 18.20 5.53
CA ILE A 238 12.77 19.48 5.15
C ILE A 238 14.30 19.36 5.29
N GLY A 239 14.77 18.76 6.38
CA GLY A 239 16.19 18.47 6.59
C GLY A 239 16.80 17.61 5.48
N MET A 240 16.11 16.56 5.02
CA MET A 240 16.56 15.74 3.87
C MET A 240 16.65 16.55 2.59
N ILE A 241 15.68 17.42 2.28
CA ILE A 241 15.70 18.26 1.08
C ILE A 241 16.92 19.18 1.11
N ILE A 242 17.16 19.86 2.23
CA ILE A 242 18.33 20.75 2.39
C ILE A 242 19.64 19.97 2.25
N ALA A 243 19.73 18.80 2.89
CA ALA A 243 20.93 17.97 2.85
C ALA A 243 21.13 17.23 1.50
N THR A 244 20.16 17.27 0.59
CA THR A 244 20.31 16.80 -0.80
C THR A 244 21.12 17.78 -1.67
N ILE A 245 21.09 19.09 -1.37
CA ILE A 245 21.81 20.14 -2.13
C ILE A 245 23.32 19.85 -2.28
N PRO A 246 24.10 19.52 -1.22
CA PRO A 246 25.52 19.21 -1.37
C PRO A 246 25.76 17.96 -2.22
N ILE A 247 24.85 16.97 -2.20
CA ILE A 247 24.92 15.79 -3.06
C ILE A 247 24.79 16.20 -4.52
N LEU A 248 23.84 17.07 -4.84
CA LEU A 248 23.65 17.57 -6.20
C LEU A 248 24.87 18.34 -6.70
N ARG A 249 25.51 19.15 -5.84
CA ARG A 249 26.75 19.85 -6.17
C ARG A 249 27.91 18.88 -6.47
N SER A 250 27.98 17.75 -5.76
CA SER A 250 29.03 16.72 -5.94
C SER A 250 29.05 16.08 -7.35
N PHE A 251 27.96 16.16 -8.11
CA PHE A 251 27.95 15.63 -9.48
C PHE A 251 28.85 16.43 -10.44
N ARG A 252 29.03 17.73 -10.19
CA ARG A 252 29.88 18.62 -10.99
C ARG A 252 31.37 18.48 -10.66
N ASP A 253 31.67 17.90 -9.51
CA ASP A 253 33.05 17.69 -9.06
C ASP A 253 33.71 16.55 -9.84
N LYS A 254 34.90 16.81 -10.39
CA LYS A 254 35.69 15.84 -11.15
C LYS A 254 36.43 14.85 -10.25
N GLU A 255 36.66 15.19 -8.98
CA GLU A 255 37.36 14.34 -8.02
C GLU A 255 36.47 13.21 -7.46
N VAL A 256 35.15 13.32 -7.63
CA VAL A 256 34.20 12.31 -7.16
C VAL A 256 34.16 11.11 -8.11
N SER A 257 34.46 9.93 -7.58
CA SER A 257 34.46 8.68 -8.35
C SER A 257 33.10 8.38 -9.01
N ARG A 258 33.12 7.75 -10.19
CA ARG A 258 31.90 7.39 -10.95
C ARG A 258 30.94 6.52 -10.12
N ARG A 259 31.45 5.55 -9.36
CA ARG A 259 30.65 4.68 -8.48
C ARG A 259 29.90 5.49 -7.43
N ARG A 260 30.54 6.51 -6.84
CA ARG A 260 29.92 7.39 -5.86
C ARG A 260 28.84 8.28 -6.47
N LYS A 261 29.04 8.77 -7.70
CA LYS A 261 28.00 9.49 -8.43
C LYS A 261 26.77 8.61 -8.67
N ILE A 262 26.95 7.36 -9.11
CA ILE A 262 25.83 6.42 -9.29
C ILE A 262 25.09 6.19 -7.98
N TRP A 263 25.81 5.91 -6.89
CA TRP A 263 25.21 5.75 -5.56
C TRP A 263 24.42 6.98 -5.11
N ASN A 264 25.00 8.17 -5.27
CA ASN A 264 24.34 9.43 -4.95
C ASN A 264 23.08 9.64 -5.80
N ALA A 265 23.09 9.26 -7.08
CA ALA A 265 21.92 9.38 -7.95
C ALA A 265 20.78 8.45 -7.51
N ILE A 266 21.11 7.20 -7.16
CA ILE A 266 20.16 6.23 -6.60
C ILE A 266 19.57 6.76 -5.29
N LEU A 267 20.40 7.32 -4.41
CA LEU A 267 19.97 7.89 -3.15
C LEU A 267 19.03 9.09 -3.33
N VAL A 268 19.34 10.00 -4.25
CA VAL A 268 18.46 11.13 -4.59
C VAL A 268 17.13 10.64 -5.14
N ALA A 269 17.14 9.66 -6.06
CA ALA A 269 15.92 9.07 -6.60
C ALA A 269 15.07 8.41 -5.50
N ALA A 270 15.69 7.68 -4.57
CA ALA A 270 15.02 7.08 -3.43
C ALA A 270 14.40 8.14 -2.50
N ILE A 271 15.09 9.26 -2.26
CA ILE A 271 14.57 10.36 -1.44
C ILE A 271 13.38 11.04 -2.11
N CYS A 272 13.48 11.35 -3.41
CA CYS A 272 12.35 11.92 -4.16
C CYS A 272 11.14 10.99 -4.11
N MET A 273 11.34 9.70 -4.38
CA MET A 273 10.29 8.69 -4.31
C MET A 273 9.69 8.58 -2.89
N PHE A 274 10.52 8.58 -1.85
CA PHE A 274 10.07 8.51 -0.47
C PHE A 274 9.28 9.76 -0.05
N ILE A 275 9.71 10.96 -0.45
CA ILE A 275 8.95 12.20 -0.20
C ILE A 275 7.59 12.15 -0.91
N LEU A 276 7.53 11.66 -2.14
CA LEU A 276 6.25 11.49 -2.85
C LEU A 276 5.33 10.51 -2.12
N LEU A 277 5.86 9.39 -1.60
CA LEU A 277 5.09 8.47 -0.75
C LEU A 277 4.60 9.14 0.52
N MET A 278 5.44 9.95 1.17
CA MET A 278 5.08 10.71 2.37
C MET A 278 3.95 11.72 2.13
N ILE A 279 3.95 12.37 0.96
CA ILE A 279 2.88 13.28 0.53
C ILE A 279 1.60 12.48 0.22
N GLN A 280 1.71 11.43 -0.59
CA GLN A 280 0.60 10.56 -1.01
C GLN A 280 -0.15 10.00 0.22
N TYR A 281 0.60 9.54 1.22
CA TYR A 281 0.06 9.00 2.46
C TYR A 281 -0.04 10.05 3.58
N ARG A 282 0.04 11.34 3.26
CA ARG A 282 -0.24 12.46 4.18
C ARG A 282 0.55 12.49 5.48
N PHE A 283 1.74 11.89 5.53
CA PHE A 283 2.61 11.94 6.71
C PHE A 283 3.29 13.31 6.91
N LEU A 284 3.18 14.23 5.94
CA LEU A 284 3.69 15.61 6.03
C LEU A 284 2.61 16.65 6.35
N LEU A 285 1.33 16.26 6.33
CA LEU A 285 0.19 17.14 6.53
C LEU A 285 -0.22 17.15 8.00
N PHE A 286 0.41 18.03 8.79
CA PHE A 286 0.13 18.17 10.22
C PHE A 286 -0.96 19.21 10.54
N TRP A 287 -1.32 20.08 9.57
CA TRP A 287 -2.30 21.15 9.75
C TRP A 287 -3.74 20.76 9.39
N THR A 288 -3.96 19.57 8.83
CA THR A 288 -5.29 19.08 8.43
C THR A 288 -5.91 18.10 9.43
N ILE A 289 -5.39 18.07 10.66
CA ILE A 289 -5.83 17.23 11.81
C ILE A 289 -6.17 18.18 12.94
#